data_AF-A0A9D5NNM4-F1
#
_entry.id   AF-A0A9D5NNM4-F1
#
_cell.length_a   1.000
_cell.length_b   1.000
_cell.length_c   1.000
_cell.angle_alpha   90.00
_cell.angle_beta   90.00
_cell.angle_gamma   90.00
#
_symmetry.space_group_name_H-M   'P 1'
#
loop_
_entity.id
_entity.type
_entity.pdbx_description
1 polymer ?
#
loop_
_entity_poly.entity_id
_entity_poly.type
_entity_poly.pdbx_seq_one_letter_code
_entity_poly.pdbx_strand_id
1 'polypeptide(L)'
;MKLKSMVVGLLVMVSVAVCAQTKDVLSVEFKERKPASLGGKAGVVFIGEGNDYIITSSVGEECKTVKRVGTQYEYHLQIDMGSKNRESRTFTVKKKGTPYQGKSEQKDVIANQNSIYLITEIKTKLGANERISEGTYLKEVGNKPVMACIEVTVPQELGLKVNVNEALKAVIAKPRVEAGNVIHTIVFDTHRFDELKAIVADYDKQIAELEAKANAEQDENVKKRLWAEQDRIQDTLKVQAEADLANAPIITIEGKGVNTLTIDPSKVLKLRPKAQLLYGVVVVEKEVIKERALTYEELAANAKSLYQDYPNNTELAFYEKALATYENLLAHKDCPNDLRAQYQIERDSLASIKKWVKFHEKADALAKQNEKAKGFEDPAVYKFMAGDLRCVKRLVEWHPEITSYNAIVANLESRIAKHPNSKKKVIEKTTIQRQVVSGTVSFKNSKLKIPFNTLKVFATQQPTINTKNARLIGGVNADGTFKVVKPDDMDYIFVTGEKGDAHYISSDTKVVNIVI
;
A
#
# COMPACT_ATOMS: atom_id res chain seq x y z
N MET A 1 -9.65 60.64 -43.72
CA MET A 1 -10.44 61.50 -42.82
C MET A 1 -11.36 60.61 -41.98
N LYS A 2 -10.98 60.42 -40.71
CA LYS A 2 -11.73 59.92 -39.53
C LYS A 2 -12.75 58.78 -39.69
N LEU A 3 -12.30 57.56 -39.37
CA LEU A 3 -13.09 56.56 -38.64
C LEU A 3 -13.40 57.13 -37.24
N LYS A 4 -14.67 57.13 -36.83
CA LYS A 4 -15.09 57.29 -35.44
C LYS A 4 -15.85 56.03 -35.00
N SER A 5 -15.11 55.22 -34.25
CA SER A 5 -15.51 54.44 -33.08
C SER A 5 -16.96 54.56 -32.60
N MET A 6 -17.63 53.42 -32.48
CA MET A 6 -18.60 53.18 -31.42
C MET A 6 -18.27 51.85 -30.74
N VAL A 7 -17.99 51.96 -29.45
CA VAL A 7 -17.56 50.93 -28.51
C VAL A 7 -18.71 49.97 -28.25
N VAL A 8 -18.54 48.70 -28.62
CA VAL A 8 -19.35 47.59 -28.09
C VAL A 8 -18.49 46.88 -27.06
N GLY A 9 -18.88 47.00 -25.80
CA GLY A 9 -18.18 46.47 -24.64
C GLY A 9 -18.07 44.95 -24.72
N LEU A 10 -16.88 44.50 -25.15
CA LEU A 10 -16.40 43.15 -24.93
C LEU A 10 -16.09 43.04 -23.42
N LEU A 11 -17.05 42.52 -22.65
CA LEU A 11 -16.81 42.17 -21.25
C LEU A 11 -15.99 40.87 -21.24
N VAL A 12 -14.69 41.02 -21.51
CA VAL A 12 -13.69 39.99 -21.29
C VAL A 12 -13.72 39.69 -19.79
N MET A 13 -14.25 38.52 -19.42
CA MET A 13 -14.03 37.99 -18.08
C MET A 13 -12.54 37.68 -17.93
N VAL A 14 -11.78 38.70 -17.51
CA VAL A 14 -10.48 38.51 -16.89
C VAL A 14 -10.75 38.10 -15.45
N SER A 15 -11.15 36.84 -15.25
CA SER A 15 -10.94 36.17 -13.97
C SER A 15 -9.44 35.88 -13.92
N VAL A 16 -8.66 36.80 -13.34
CA VAL A 16 -7.31 36.50 -12.85
C VAL A 16 -7.47 35.58 -11.64
N ALA A 17 -7.85 34.33 -11.88
CA ALA A 17 -7.42 33.25 -11.01
C ALA A 17 -5.97 32.99 -11.43
N VAL A 18 -5.03 33.38 -10.58
CA VAL A 18 -3.62 32.98 -10.71
C VAL A 18 -3.61 31.46 -10.85
N CYS A 19 -3.51 31.00 -12.08
CA CYS A 19 -3.42 29.60 -12.43
C CYS A 19 -2.02 29.18 -11.98
N ALA A 20 -1.90 28.79 -10.71
CA ALA A 20 -0.75 28.03 -10.28
C ALA A 20 -0.70 26.80 -11.20
N GLN A 21 0.27 26.76 -12.11
CA GLN A 21 0.53 25.66 -13.02
C GLN A 21 0.62 24.37 -12.19
N THR A 22 -0.49 23.64 -12.07
CA THR A 22 -0.55 22.50 -11.15
C THR A 22 -0.68 21.22 -11.95
N LYS A 23 0.28 21.05 -12.87
CA LYS A 23 0.47 19.82 -13.65
C LYS A 23 0.76 18.58 -12.77
N ASP A 24 1.11 18.79 -11.51
CA ASP A 24 1.52 17.72 -10.60
C ASP A 24 0.31 17.08 -9.88
N VAL A 25 -0.25 16.05 -10.51
CA VAL A 25 -1.29 15.12 -9.98
C VAL A 25 -0.66 13.79 -9.54
N LEU A 26 0.62 13.59 -9.86
CA LEU A 26 1.46 12.54 -9.28
C LEU A 26 2.42 13.17 -8.27
N SER A 27 2.43 12.67 -7.04
CA SER A 27 3.51 12.92 -6.09
C SER A 27 4.64 11.94 -6.37
N VAL A 28 5.88 12.42 -6.48
CA VAL A 28 7.07 11.59 -6.71
C VAL A 28 8.07 11.88 -5.60
N GLU A 29 8.03 11.07 -4.55
CA GLU A 29 8.77 11.32 -3.30
C GLU A 29 10.01 10.45 -3.20
N PHE A 30 11.16 11.05 -2.88
CA PHE A 30 12.34 10.29 -2.48
C PHE A 30 12.07 9.56 -1.16
N LYS A 31 12.32 8.25 -1.11
CA LYS A 31 12.21 7.46 0.11
C LYS A 31 13.56 7.21 0.75
N GLU A 32 14.47 6.59 0.03
CA GLU A 32 15.74 6.14 0.59
C GLU A 32 16.79 5.88 -0.48
N ARG A 33 18.03 5.65 -0.04
CA ARG A 33 19.13 5.10 -0.84
C ARG A 33 19.58 3.77 -0.29
N LYS A 34 19.83 2.82 -1.19
CA LYS A 34 20.37 1.50 -0.83
C LYS A 34 21.62 1.19 -1.64
N PRO A 35 22.67 0.60 -1.03
CA PRO A 35 23.82 0.08 -1.77
C PRO A 35 23.38 -0.94 -2.83
N ALA A 36 24.00 -0.89 -4.01
CA ALA A 36 23.71 -1.78 -5.13
C ALA A 36 24.96 -2.04 -5.98
N SER A 37 25.16 -3.28 -6.43
CA SER A 37 26.27 -3.63 -7.31
C SER A 37 25.96 -3.26 -8.77
N LEU A 38 26.27 -2.03 -9.17
CA LEU A 38 25.91 -1.45 -10.48
C LEU A 38 27.11 -1.15 -11.38
N GLY A 39 28.29 -1.68 -11.08
CA GLY A 39 29.49 -1.53 -11.93
C GLY A 39 29.94 -0.08 -12.11
N GLY A 40 29.76 0.77 -11.09
CA GLY A 40 30.13 2.19 -11.12
C GLY A 40 29.02 3.13 -11.63
N LYS A 41 27.87 2.60 -12.05
CA LYS A 41 26.68 3.39 -12.40
C LYS A 41 25.84 3.72 -11.17
N ALA A 42 25.00 4.75 -11.26
CA ALA A 42 23.97 5.00 -10.26
C ALA A 42 22.63 4.39 -10.72
N GLY A 43 21.85 3.88 -9.79
CA GLY A 43 20.53 3.33 -10.05
C GLY A 43 19.44 4.25 -9.51
N VAL A 44 18.32 4.29 -10.21
CA VAL A 44 17.10 4.97 -9.77
C VAL A 44 15.94 4.01 -9.94
N VAL A 45 15.18 3.81 -8.87
CA VAL A 45 14.03 2.91 -8.85
C VAL A 45 12.81 3.72 -8.47
N PHE A 46 11.79 3.71 -9.31
CA PHE A 46 10.48 4.27 -8.96
C PHE A 46 9.52 3.13 -8.66
N ILE A 47 8.74 3.27 -7.59
CA ILE A 47 7.75 2.30 -7.16
C ILE A 47 6.37 2.92 -7.36
N GLY A 48 5.48 2.23 -8.07
CA GLY A 48 4.10 2.67 -8.27
C GLY A 48 3.11 1.50 -8.29
N GLU A 49 1.84 1.79 -8.13
CA GLU A 49 0.77 0.77 -8.10
C GLU A 49 0.41 0.22 -9.50
N GLY A 50 0.70 0.97 -10.56
CA GLY A 50 0.38 0.64 -11.95
C GLY A 50 1.62 0.37 -12.82
N ASN A 51 1.42 -0.33 -13.94
CA ASN A 51 2.44 -0.60 -14.97
C ASN A 51 2.43 0.42 -16.13
N ASP A 52 1.73 1.52 -15.95
CA ASP A 52 1.39 2.51 -16.97
C ASP A 52 2.13 3.84 -16.79
N TYR A 53 3.21 3.88 -16.01
CA TYR A 53 4.04 5.07 -15.86
C TYR A 53 5.14 5.16 -16.92
N ILE A 54 5.33 6.34 -17.47
CA ILE A 54 6.43 6.72 -18.37
C ILE A 54 7.33 7.66 -17.58
N ILE A 55 8.59 7.24 -17.40
CA ILE A 55 9.55 7.97 -16.57
C ILE A 55 10.70 8.44 -17.45
N THR A 56 10.92 9.75 -17.45
CA THR A 56 11.91 10.43 -18.28
C THR A 56 12.80 11.31 -17.41
N SER A 57 14.11 11.33 -17.64
CA SER A 57 15.02 12.26 -16.98
C SER A 57 15.15 13.57 -17.76
N SER A 58 15.65 14.61 -17.09
CA SER A 58 15.94 15.95 -17.65
C SER A 58 16.91 15.94 -18.84
N VAL A 59 17.66 14.86 -19.06
CA VAL A 59 18.56 14.70 -20.21
C VAL A 59 18.09 13.63 -21.19
N GLY A 60 16.82 13.23 -21.11
CA GLY A 60 16.16 12.37 -22.10
C GLY A 60 16.38 10.86 -21.91
N GLU A 61 16.87 10.40 -20.77
CA GLU A 61 16.90 8.97 -20.46
C GLU A 61 15.49 8.50 -20.07
N GLU A 62 15.03 7.41 -20.67
CA GLU A 62 13.72 6.82 -20.37
C GLU A 62 13.86 5.48 -19.65
N CYS A 63 12.97 5.20 -18.71
CA CYS A 63 12.90 3.89 -18.07
C CYS A 63 12.44 2.83 -19.08
N LYS A 64 13.25 1.77 -19.24
CA LYS A 64 12.98 0.65 -20.15
C LYS A 64 12.65 -0.66 -19.42
N THR A 65 12.93 -0.73 -18.13
CA THR A 65 12.83 -1.95 -17.34
C THR A 65 11.77 -1.78 -16.27
N VAL A 66 10.68 -2.53 -16.40
CA VAL A 66 9.58 -2.57 -15.43
C VAL A 66 9.46 -3.98 -14.87
N LYS A 67 9.40 -4.11 -13.55
CA LYS A 67 9.29 -5.39 -12.85
C LYS A 67 8.10 -5.34 -11.89
N ARG A 68 7.25 -6.36 -11.91
CA ARG A 68 6.22 -6.54 -10.88
C ARG A 68 6.84 -7.16 -9.62
N VAL A 69 6.57 -6.56 -8.47
CA VAL A 69 7.00 -7.04 -7.15
C VAL A 69 5.78 -6.98 -6.22
N GLY A 70 5.20 -8.15 -5.94
CA GLY A 70 3.93 -8.26 -5.22
C GLY A 70 2.78 -7.53 -5.95
N THR A 71 2.16 -6.58 -5.27
CA THR A 71 1.08 -5.72 -5.80
C THR A 71 1.57 -4.46 -6.50
N GLN A 72 2.88 -4.19 -6.48
CA GLN A 72 3.48 -2.96 -7.02
C GLN A 72 4.34 -3.24 -8.26
N TYR A 73 4.67 -2.16 -8.97
CA TYR A 73 5.58 -2.15 -10.11
C TYR A 73 6.79 -1.27 -9.81
N GLU A 74 7.97 -1.83 -10.04
CA GLU A 74 9.25 -1.14 -9.96
C GLU A 74 9.76 -0.78 -11.35
N TYR A 75 10.14 0.48 -11.53
CA TYR A 75 10.67 1.06 -12.75
C TYR A 75 12.15 1.37 -12.52
N HIS A 76 13.02 0.65 -13.24
CA HIS A 76 14.46 0.70 -13.03
C HIS A 76 15.14 1.54 -14.11
N LEU A 77 15.92 2.52 -13.69
CA LEU A 77 16.77 3.36 -14.54
C LEU A 77 18.22 3.27 -14.04
N GLN A 78 19.17 3.24 -14.97
CA GLN A 78 20.60 3.36 -14.65
C GLN A 78 21.15 4.64 -15.27
N ILE A 79 21.97 5.34 -14.50
CA ILE A 79 22.60 6.60 -14.87
C ILE A 79 24.10 6.38 -14.97
N ASP A 80 24.68 6.76 -16.10
CA ASP A 80 26.12 6.72 -16.32
C ASP A 80 26.81 7.90 -15.64
N MET A 81 27.87 7.62 -14.87
CA MET A 81 28.52 8.56 -13.94
C MET A 81 29.56 9.52 -14.58
N GLY A 82 29.27 10.01 -15.79
CA GLY A 82 30.08 10.99 -16.50
C GLY A 82 30.17 12.35 -15.78
N SER A 83 31.14 13.19 -16.17
CA SER A 83 31.43 14.48 -15.51
C SER A 83 30.26 15.46 -15.45
N LYS A 84 29.33 15.41 -16.42
CA LYS A 84 28.10 16.24 -16.46
C LYS A 84 26.92 15.68 -15.66
N ASN A 85 27.05 14.49 -15.07
CA ASN A 85 25.93 13.73 -14.49
C ASN A 85 25.96 13.64 -12.95
N ARG A 86 26.80 14.43 -12.27
CA ARG A 86 27.10 14.25 -10.83
C ARG A 86 26.30 15.14 -9.88
N GLU A 87 25.72 16.25 -10.35
CA GLU A 87 25.20 17.30 -9.47
C GLU A 87 23.72 17.09 -9.10
N SER A 88 22.82 16.97 -10.08
CA SER A 88 21.44 16.58 -9.83
C SER A 88 20.74 16.05 -11.09
N ARG A 89 19.64 15.31 -10.90
CA ARG A 89 18.79 14.77 -11.97
C ARG A 89 17.33 15.05 -11.65
N THR A 90 16.66 15.82 -12.50
CA THR A 90 15.20 15.91 -12.45
C THR A 90 14.58 14.77 -13.25
N PHE A 91 13.56 14.13 -12.69
CA PHE A 91 12.73 13.13 -13.36
C PHE A 91 11.32 13.65 -13.53
N THR A 92 10.73 13.38 -14.69
CA THR A 92 9.32 13.60 -14.98
C THR A 92 8.66 12.24 -15.13
N VAL A 93 7.66 11.98 -14.30
CA VAL A 93 6.81 10.80 -14.34
C VAL A 93 5.49 11.20 -14.99
N LYS A 94 5.03 10.45 -15.98
CA LYS A 94 3.72 10.63 -16.64
C LYS A 94 2.93 9.33 -16.59
N LYS A 95 1.60 9.40 -16.47
CA LYS A 95 0.75 8.22 -16.57
C LYS A 95 0.21 8.07 -18.00
N LYS A 96 0.34 6.88 -18.59
CA LYS A 96 0.01 6.61 -20.00
C LYS A 96 -1.48 6.80 -20.26
N GLY A 97 -1.81 7.55 -21.31
CA GLY A 97 -3.21 7.81 -21.67
C GLY A 97 -3.95 8.68 -20.65
N THR A 98 -3.23 9.47 -19.86
CA THR A 98 -3.77 10.56 -19.04
C THR A 98 -2.86 11.80 -19.16
N PRO A 99 -3.37 12.99 -18.83
CA PRO A 99 -2.55 14.20 -18.66
C PRO A 99 -1.71 14.22 -17.36
N TYR A 100 -1.82 13.20 -16.49
CA TYR A 100 -1.20 13.24 -15.17
C TYR A 100 0.32 13.17 -15.26
N GLN A 101 0.98 14.09 -14.59
CA GLN A 101 2.42 14.09 -14.43
C GLN A 101 2.82 14.42 -12.99
N GLY A 102 4.08 14.16 -12.67
CA GLY A 102 4.75 14.58 -11.45
C GLY A 102 6.24 14.72 -11.71
N LYS A 103 6.92 15.47 -10.85
CA LYS A 103 8.36 15.68 -10.95
C LYS A 103 9.04 15.36 -9.63
N SER A 104 10.26 14.82 -9.73
CA SER A 104 11.17 14.72 -8.58
C SER A 104 12.56 15.18 -8.98
N GLU A 105 13.33 15.62 -7.99
CA GLU A 105 14.75 15.89 -8.14
C GLU A 105 15.54 14.89 -7.32
N GLN A 106 16.56 14.29 -7.94
CA GLN A 106 17.63 13.57 -7.26
C GLN A 106 18.82 14.50 -7.13
N LYS A 107 19.06 14.96 -5.91
CA LYS A 107 20.29 15.68 -5.56
C LYS A 107 21.40 14.67 -5.32
N ASP A 108 22.60 14.89 -5.82
CA ASP A 108 23.76 14.01 -5.61
C ASP A 108 23.57 12.59 -6.15
N VAL A 109 23.94 12.38 -7.41
CA VAL A 109 23.93 11.06 -8.04
C VAL A 109 25.14 10.26 -7.52
N ILE A 110 24.90 9.13 -6.84
CA ILE A 110 25.96 8.32 -6.22
C ILE A 110 26.11 6.99 -6.95
N ALA A 111 27.35 6.67 -7.36
CA ALA A 111 27.69 5.40 -7.98
C ALA A 111 27.43 4.21 -7.04
N ASN A 112 27.02 3.07 -7.60
CA ASN A 112 26.74 1.83 -6.87
C ASN A 112 25.68 1.97 -5.77
N GLN A 113 24.69 2.82 -5.99
CA GLN A 113 23.52 2.96 -5.12
C GLN A 113 22.25 3.08 -5.95
N ASN A 114 21.16 2.53 -5.42
CA ASN A 114 19.81 2.79 -5.89
C ASN A 114 19.19 3.92 -5.06
N SER A 115 18.78 5.01 -5.70
CA SER A 115 17.85 5.97 -5.13
C SER A 115 16.42 5.54 -5.41
N ILE A 116 15.60 5.42 -4.37
CA ILE A 116 14.24 4.88 -4.46
C ILE A 116 13.23 6.01 -4.31
N TYR A 117 12.30 6.07 -5.25
CA TYR A 117 11.21 7.03 -5.30
C TYR A 117 9.86 6.32 -5.25
N LEU A 118 8.89 6.91 -4.55
CA LEU A 118 7.50 6.45 -4.54
C LEU A 118 6.66 7.36 -5.44
N ILE A 119 5.89 6.77 -6.34
CA ILE A 119 4.89 7.45 -7.17
C ILE A 119 3.52 7.24 -6.50
N THR A 120 2.89 8.34 -6.10
CA THR A 120 1.55 8.34 -5.51
C THR A 120 0.61 9.19 -6.34
N GLU A 121 -0.54 8.65 -6.74
CA GLU A 121 -1.60 9.43 -7.35
C GLU A 121 -2.28 10.32 -6.30
N ILE A 122 -2.27 11.64 -6.52
CA ILE A 122 -2.88 12.61 -5.62
C ILE A 122 -4.39 12.64 -5.92
N LYS A 123 -5.22 12.42 -4.90
CA LYS A 123 -6.66 12.65 -5.01
C LYS A 123 -6.92 14.15 -5.00
N THR A 124 -7.55 14.65 -6.05
CA THR A 124 -7.96 16.05 -6.17
C THR A 124 -9.44 16.15 -5.86
N LYS A 125 -9.81 16.81 -4.77
CA LYS A 125 -11.22 17.08 -4.47
C LYS A 125 -11.74 18.10 -5.47
N LEU A 126 -12.80 17.74 -6.18
CA LEU A 126 -13.48 18.61 -7.11
C LEU A 126 -14.53 19.43 -6.38
N GLY A 127 -14.68 20.68 -6.76
CA GLY A 127 -15.83 21.52 -6.44
C GLY A 127 -16.36 22.19 -7.70
N ALA A 128 -17.42 22.97 -7.53
CA ALA A 128 -18.07 23.64 -8.64
C ALA A 128 -18.38 25.08 -8.32
N ASN A 129 -18.17 25.92 -9.33
CA ASN A 129 -18.79 27.23 -9.42
C ASN A 129 -19.93 27.12 -10.43
N GLU A 130 -21.13 27.53 -10.03
CA GLU A 130 -22.31 27.42 -10.86
C GLU A 130 -23.01 28.77 -11.02
N ARG A 131 -23.59 28.98 -12.20
CA ARG A 131 -24.40 30.16 -12.49
C ARG A 131 -25.51 29.79 -13.46
N ILE A 132 -26.74 30.19 -13.14
CA ILE A 132 -27.86 30.11 -14.07
C ILE A 132 -27.95 31.46 -14.79
N SER A 133 -27.97 31.41 -16.11
CA SER A 133 -28.24 32.56 -16.97
C SER A 133 -29.55 32.35 -17.70
N GLU A 134 -30.47 33.30 -17.55
CA GLU A 134 -31.76 33.28 -18.23
C GLU A 134 -31.68 34.12 -19.52
N GLY A 135 -32.17 33.58 -20.64
CA GLY A 135 -32.34 34.33 -21.89
C GLY A 135 -31.13 34.35 -22.85
N THR A 136 -30.02 33.69 -22.51
CA THR A 136 -28.73 33.85 -23.23
C THR A 136 -28.47 32.81 -24.32
N TYR A 137 -29.15 31.65 -24.31
CA TYR A 137 -28.85 30.54 -25.24
C TYR A 137 -29.41 30.71 -26.66
N LEU A 138 -30.25 31.71 -26.91
CA LEU A 138 -30.81 31.97 -28.25
C LEU A 138 -29.86 32.80 -29.12
N LYS A 139 -28.80 32.18 -29.63
CA LYS A 139 -28.18 32.60 -30.90
C LYS A 139 -27.77 31.47 -31.83
N GLU A 140 -27.46 30.26 -31.34
CA GLU A 140 -26.81 29.24 -32.20
C GLU A 140 -27.53 27.91 -32.35
N VAL A 141 -28.48 27.54 -31.46
CA VAL A 141 -29.19 26.25 -31.55
C VAL A 141 -30.64 26.46 -31.92
N GLY A 142 -30.85 26.92 -33.15
CA GLY A 142 -32.12 26.91 -33.90
C GLY A 142 -33.40 26.98 -33.06
N ASN A 143 -33.70 28.14 -32.48
CA ASN A 143 -35.02 28.65 -32.06
C ASN A 143 -36.09 27.67 -31.52
N LYS A 144 -35.73 26.53 -30.89
CA LYS A 144 -36.70 25.63 -30.27
C LYS A 144 -37.07 26.15 -28.88
N PRO A 145 -38.34 26.52 -28.62
CA PRO A 145 -38.73 27.27 -27.43
C PRO A 145 -38.68 26.48 -26.11
N VAL A 146 -38.44 25.16 -26.16
CA VAL A 146 -38.56 24.21 -25.05
C VAL A 146 -37.22 23.67 -24.52
N MET A 147 -36.11 24.00 -25.18
CA MET A 147 -34.79 23.44 -24.85
C MET A 147 -34.10 24.23 -23.74
N ALA A 148 -33.39 23.54 -22.85
CA ALA A 148 -32.42 24.12 -21.91
C ALA A 148 -31.00 23.62 -22.22
N CYS A 149 -30.00 24.35 -21.73
CA CYS A 149 -28.59 24.03 -21.93
C CYS A 149 -27.85 23.95 -20.60
N ILE A 150 -26.93 22.98 -20.50
CA ILE A 150 -25.94 22.89 -19.43
C ILE A 150 -24.56 22.89 -20.09
N GLU A 151 -23.72 23.86 -19.72
CA GLU A 151 -22.31 23.86 -20.12
C GLU A 151 -21.44 23.50 -18.93
N VAL A 152 -20.74 22.37 -19.05
CA VAL A 152 -19.82 21.87 -18.04
C VAL A 152 -18.40 22.20 -18.49
N THR A 153 -17.73 23.09 -17.77
CA THR A 153 -16.33 23.46 -18.02
C THR A 153 -15.44 22.64 -17.08
N VAL A 154 -14.57 21.80 -17.63
CA VAL A 154 -13.64 20.96 -16.86
C VAL A 154 -12.18 21.29 -17.21
N PRO A 155 -11.24 21.26 -16.24
CA PRO A 155 -9.82 21.41 -16.54
C PRO A 155 -9.32 20.28 -17.45
N GLN A 156 -8.64 20.64 -18.54
CA GLN A 156 -8.16 19.66 -19.53
C GLN A 156 -7.15 18.69 -18.90
N GLU A 157 -6.33 19.16 -17.96
CA GLU A 157 -5.32 18.36 -17.26
C GLU A 157 -5.89 17.29 -16.31
N LEU A 158 -7.20 17.24 -16.07
CA LEU A 158 -7.81 16.23 -15.22
C LEU A 158 -8.42 15.07 -16.02
N GLY A 159 -8.54 15.22 -17.35
CA GLY A 159 -9.11 14.17 -18.21
C GLY A 159 -10.51 13.71 -17.77
N LEU A 160 -11.30 14.62 -17.20
CA LEU A 160 -12.65 14.34 -16.71
C LEU A 160 -13.59 14.05 -17.88
N LYS A 161 -14.51 13.10 -17.67
CA LYS A 161 -15.61 12.75 -18.57
C LYS A 161 -16.91 13.23 -17.97
N VAL A 162 -17.81 13.69 -18.82
CA VAL A 162 -19.17 14.05 -18.42
C VAL A 162 -20.11 12.97 -18.91
N ASN A 163 -20.76 12.29 -17.98
CA ASN A 163 -21.75 11.25 -18.25
C ASN A 163 -23.14 11.82 -17.97
N VAL A 164 -24.05 11.55 -18.90
CA VAL A 164 -25.45 11.99 -18.82
C VAL A 164 -26.32 10.75 -18.84
N ASN A 165 -27.30 10.68 -17.93
CA ASN A 165 -28.22 9.56 -17.92
C ASN A 165 -29.06 9.53 -19.21
N GLU A 166 -29.22 8.36 -19.81
CA GLU A 166 -29.97 8.17 -21.07
C GLU A 166 -31.44 8.60 -20.95
N ALA A 167 -32.05 8.50 -19.77
CA ALA A 167 -33.44 8.90 -19.52
C ALA A 167 -33.68 10.39 -19.77
N LEU A 168 -32.65 11.24 -19.66
CA LEU A 168 -32.70 12.67 -19.98
C LEU A 168 -32.89 12.93 -21.48
N LYS A 169 -32.51 11.97 -22.35
CA LYS A 169 -32.53 12.10 -23.81
C LYS A 169 -31.85 13.37 -24.31
N ALA A 170 -30.71 13.72 -23.70
CA ALA A 170 -29.97 14.92 -24.04
C ALA A 170 -29.13 14.74 -25.33
N VAL A 171 -28.94 15.84 -26.06
CA VAL A 171 -27.96 15.96 -27.14
C VAL A 171 -26.68 16.55 -26.55
N ILE A 172 -25.58 15.82 -26.67
CA ILE A 172 -24.26 16.26 -26.21
C ILE A 172 -23.46 16.75 -27.43
N ALA A 173 -23.11 18.03 -27.44
CA ALA A 173 -22.28 18.60 -28.51
C ALA A 173 -20.84 18.10 -28.41
N LYS A 174 -20.10 18.18 -29.53
CA LYS A 174 -18.67 17.87 -29.53
C LYS A 174 -17.95 18.81 -28.53
N PRO A 175 -17.13 18.28 -27.60
CA PRO A 175 -16.44 19.12 -26.64
C PRO A 175 -15.51 20.12 -27.33
N ARG A 176 -15.48 21.36 -26.83
CA ARG A 176 -14.58 22.42 -27.31
C ARG A 176 -13.49 22.70 -26.27
N VAL A 177 -12.33 23.15 -26.73
CA VAL A 177 -11.19 23.47 -25.85
C VAL A 177 -10.94 24.96 -25.88
N GLU A 178 -11.00 25.60 -24.72
CA GLU A 178 -10.81 27.04 -24.56
C GLU A 178 -9.97 27.32 -23.29
N ALA A 179 -8.90 28.10 -23.45
CA ALA A 179 -8.03 28.53 -22.34
C ALA A 179 -7.58 27.42 -21.37
N GLY A 180 -7.28 26.22 -21.89
CA GLY A 180 -6.85 25.06 -21.08
C GLY A 180 -7.97 24.28 -20.41
N ASN A 181 -9.23 24.60 -20.70
CA ASN A 181 -10.40 23.85 -20.24
C ASN A 181 -11.08 23.13 -21.41
N VAL A 182 -11.75 22.02 -21.11
CA VAL A 182 -12.67 21.33 -22.01
C VAL A 182 -14.10 21.71 -21.61
N ILE A 183 -14.88 22.21 -22.55
CA ILE A 183 -16.28 22.60 -22.34
C ILE A 183 -17.18 21.57 -23.01
N HIS A 184 -18.04 20.95 -22.21
CA HIS A 184 -19.09 20.02 -22.64
C HIS A 184 -20.44 20.74 -22.64
N THR A 185 -21.14 20.72 -23.77
CA THR A 185 -22.47 21.32 -23.90
C THR A 185 -23.53 20.23 -24.00
N ILE A 186 -24.46 20.22 -23.06
CA ILE A 186 -25.58 19.27 -22.94
C ILE A 186 -26.87 20.04 -23.18
N VAL A 187 -27.68 19.57 -24.13
CA VAL A 187 -28.93 20.23 -24.51
C VAL A 187 -30.07 19.23 -24.37
N PHE A 188 -31.12 19.58 -23.66
CA PHE A 188 -32.26 18.68 -23.44
C PHE A 188 -33.59 19.43 -23.46
N ASP A 189 -34.67 18.69 -23.70
CA ASP A 189 -36.03 19.22 -23.66
C ASP A 189 -36.53 19.26 -22.22
N THR A 190 -36.91 20.45 -21.75
CA THR A 190 -37.39 20.64 -20.37
C THR A 190 -38.71 19.93 -20.09
N HIS A 191 -39.53 19.63 -21.11
CA HIS A 191 -40.77 18.86 -20.93
C HIS A 191 -40.52 17.39 -20.65
N ARG A 192 -39.30 16.89 -20.85
CA ARG A 192 -38.95 15.49 -20.58
C ARG A 192 -39.28 15.05 -19.16
N PHE A 193 -39.11 15.94 -18.18
CA PHE A 193 -39.44 15.64 -16.79
C PHE A 193 -40.95 15.54 -16.56
N ASP A 194 -41.74 16.35 -17.27
CA ASP A 194 -43.19 16.27 -17.19
C ASP A 194 -43.71 14.99 -17.85
N GLU A 195 -43.11 14.57 -18.98
CA GLU A 195 -43.40 13.27 -19.61
C GLU A 195 -43.13 12.10 -18.65
N LEU A 196 -41.97 12.09 -17.99
CA LEU A 196 -41.60 11.01 -17.06
C LEU A 196 -42.56 10.94 -15.86
N LYS A 197 -42.96 12.10 -15.30
CA LYS A 197 -43.98 12.16 -14.25
C LYS A 197 -45.34 11.65 -14.73
N ALA A 198 -45.73 12.00 -15.96
CA ALA A 198 -47.00 11.56 -16.54
C ALA A 198 -47.03 10.05 -16.74
N ILE A 199 -45.92 9.42 -17.14
CA ILE A 199 -45.80 7.96 -17.27
C ILE A 199 -46.03 7.26 -15.92
N VAL A 200 -45.39 7.75 -14.85
CA VAL A 200 -45.59 7.18 -13.49
C VAL A 200 -47.04 7.32 -13.05
N ALA A 201 -47.64 8.50 -13.26
CA ALA A 201 -49.03 8.75 -12.90
C ALA A 201 -50.03 7.90 -13.72
N ASP A 202 -49.72 7.61 -14.99
CA ASP A 202 -50.54 6.72 -15.82
C ASP A 202 -50.48 5.28 -15.31
N TYR A 203 -49.32 4.80 -14.87
CA TYR A 203 -49.22 3.49 -14.22
C TYR A 203 -49.99 3.42 -12.90
N ASP A 204 -49.94 4.46 -12.06
CA ASP A 204 -50.77 4.52 -10.85
C ASP A 204 -52.26 4.39 -11.17
N LYS A 205 -52.71 5.06 -12.25
CA LYS A 205 -54.09 4.96 -12.72
C LYS A 205 -54.43 3.55 -13.22
N GLN A 206 -53.56 2.94 -14.03
CA GLN A 206 -53.76 1.58 -14.54
C GLN A 206 -53.82 0.55 -13.41
N ILE A 207 -52.96 0.67 -12.39
CA ILE A 207 -52.96 -0.18 -11.19
C ILE A 207 -54.31 -0.06 -10.46
N ALA A 208 -54.78 1.15 -10.20
CA ALA A 208 -56.07 1.37 -9.53
C ALA A 208 -57.27 0.84 -10.35
N GLU A 209 -57.24 0.99 -11.67
CA GLU A 209 -58.27 0.44 -12.56
C GLU A 209 -58.27 -1.10 -12.58
N LEU A 210 -57.10 -1.74 -12.58
CA LEU A 210 -56.96 -3.19 -12.52
C LEU A 210 -57.41 -3.75 -11.18
N GLU A 211 -57.06 -3.09 -10.07
CA GLU A 211 -57.51 -3.45 -8.73
C GLU A 211 -59.04 -3.38 -8.63
N ALA A 212 -59.65 -2.29 -9.12
CA ALA A 212 -61.10 -2.14 -9.13
C ALA A 212 -61.79 -3.23 -9.98
N LYS A 213 -61.24 -3.56 -11.15
CA LYS A 213 -61.75 -4.64 -12.02
C LYS A 213 -61.60 -6.00 -11.36
N ALA A 214 -60.45 -6.30 -10.74
CA ALA A 214 -60.18 -7.57 -10.10
C ALA A 214 -61.07 -7.79 -8.85
N ASN A 215 -61.39 -6.73 -8.13
CA ASN A 215 -62.29 -6.77 -6.98
C ASN A 215 -63.77 -6.95 -7.38
N ALA A 216 -64.17 -6.47 -8.57
CA ALA A 216 -65.52 -6.63 -9.10
C ALA A 216 -65.75 -7.95 -9.86
N GLU A 217 -64.67 -8.66 -10.21
CA GLU A 217 -64.71 -9.89 -11.01
C GLU A 217 -65.10 -11.13 -10.16
N GLN A 218 -65.98 -11.95 -10.70
CA GLN A 218 -66.46 -13.18 -10.08
C GLN A 218 -65.78 -14.44 -10.63
N ASP A 219 -65.23 -14.40 -11.85
CA ASP A 219 -64.43 -15.49 -12.40
C ASP A 219 -63.01 -15.48 -11.82
N GLU A 220 -62.70 -16.50 -11.00
CA GLU A 220 -61.40 -16.66 -10.35
C GLU A 220 -60.21 -16.75 -11.33
N ASN A 221 -60.39 -17.25 -12.55
CA ASN A 221 -59.32 -17.30 -13.54
C ASN A 221 -59.06 -15.93 -14.15
N VAL A 222 -60.10 -15.13 -14.38
CA VAL A 222 -59.97 -13.76 -14.89
C VAL A 222 -59.37 -12.86 -13.81
N LYS A 223 -59.85 -12.99 -12.57
CA LYS A 223 -59.32 -12.29 -11.40
C LYS A 223 -57.83 -12.53 -11.20
N LYS A 224 -57.36 -13.78 -11.28
CA LYS A 224 -55.92 -14.12 -11.21
C LYS A 224 -55.09 -13.45 -12.31
N ARG A 225 -55.63 -13.33 -13.54
CA ARG A 225 -54.94 -12.65 -14.65
C ARG A 225 -54.86 -11.14 -14.43
N LEU A 226 -55.91 -10.53 -13.89
CA LEU A 226 -55.92 -9.09 -13.57
C LEU A 226 -54.90 -8.75 -12.48
N TRP A 227 -54.82 -9.55 -11.41
CA TRP A 227 -53.78 -9.40 -10.39
C TRP A 227 -52.37 -9.60 -10.95
N ALA A 228 -52.15 -10.63 -11.77
CA ALA A 228 -50.85 -10.85 -12.38
C ALA A 228 -50.40 -9.69 -13.30
N GLU A 229 -51.34 -9.05 -14.02
CA GLU A 229 -51.03 -7.87 -14.83
C GLU A 229 -50.77 -6.61 -13.97
N GLN A 230 -51.51 -6.45 -12.86
CA GLN A 230 -51.24 -5.39 -11.90
C GLN A 230 -49.85 -5.55 -11.28
N ASP A 231 -49.49 -6.75 -10.83
CA ASP A 231 -48.17 -7.07 -10.28
C ASP A 231 -47.07 -6.76 -11.31
N ARG A 232 -47.28 -7.11 -12.60
CA ARG A 232 -46.35 -6.79 -13.69
C ARG A 232 -46.14 -5.28 -13.84
N ILE A 233 -47.22 -4.50 -13.82
CA ILE A 233 -47.14 -3.03 -13.95
C ILE A 233 -46.45 -2.44 -12.72
N GLN A 234 -46.87 -2.84 -11.52
CA GLN A 234 -46.39 -2.30 -10.26
C GLN A 234 -44.92 -2.64 -10.01
N ASP A 235 -44.53 -3.90 -10.14
CA ASP A 235 -43.21 -4.38 -9.71
C ASP A 235 -42.13 -4.25 -10.79
N THR A 236 -42.53 -4.04 -12.05
CA THR A 236 -41.58 -3.91 -13.17
C THR A 236 -41.67 -2.54 -13.84
N LEU A 237 -42.82 -2.21 -14.44
CA LEU A 237 -42.91 -1.04 -15.33
C LEU A 237 -42.87 0.28 -14.56
N LYS A 238 -43.62 0.36 -13.45
CA LYS A 238 -43.64 1.54 -12.59
C LYS A 238 -42.28 1.75 -11.90
N VAL A 239 -41.69 0.70 -11.34
CA VAL A 239 -40.34 0.76 -10.74
C VAL A 239 -39.31 1.30 -11.73
N GLN A 240 -39.32 0.84 -12.98
CA GLN A 240 -38.42 1.36 -14.01
C GLN A 240 -38.70 2.84 -14.34
N ALA A 241 -39.97 3.24 -14.46
CA ALA A 241 -40.34 4.63 -14.74
C ALA A 241 -39.98 5.59 -13.60
N GLU A 242 -40.14 5.16 -12.35
CA GLU A 242 -39.70 5.90 -11.16
C GLU A 242 -38.18 6.05 -11.11
N ALA A 243 -37.45 4.97 -11.45
CA ALA A 243 -35.99 5.01 -11.58
C ALA A 243 -35.54 5.96 -12.70
N ASP A 244 -36.21 5.94 -13.86
CA ASP A 244 -35.93 6.85 -14.96
C ASP A 244 -36.17 8.32 -14.57
N LEU A 245 -37.27 8.60 -13.85
CA LEU A 245 -37.58 9.94 -13.35
C LEU A 245 -36.54 10.43 -12.32
N ALA A 246 -36.15 9.56 -11.38
CA ALA A 246 -35.15 9.90 -10.36
C ALA A 246 -33.75 10.11 -10.95
N ASN A 247 -33.38 9.31 -11.97
CA ASN A 247 -32.04 9.31 -12.52
C ASN A 247 -31.84 10.24 -13.72
N ALA A 248 -32.91 10.63 -14.44
CA ALA A 248 -32.82 11.54 -15.58
C ALA A 248 -32.06 12.86 -15.29
N PRO A 249 -32.27 13.58 -14.17
CA PRO A 249 -31.54 14.82 -13.92
C PRO A 249 -30.08 14.60 -13.47
N ILE A 250 -29.63 13.35 -13.28
CA ILE A 250 -28.28 13.05 -12.81
C ILE A 250 -27.27 13.18 -13.95
N ILE A 251 -26.33 14.11 -13.76
CA ILE A 251 -25.16 14.29 -14.64
C ILE A 251 -23.92 14.14 -13.77
N THR A 252 -23.08 13.15 -14.09
CA THR A 252 -21.85 12.86 -13.34
C THR A 252 -20.62 13.29 -14.13
N ILE A 253 -19.62 13.76 -13.39
CA ILE A 253 -18.33 14.17 -13.91
C ILE A 253 -17.29 13.25 -13.27
N GLU A 254 -16.64 12.43 -14.08
CA GLU A 254 -15.80 11.32 -13.62
C GLU A 254 -14.38 11.41 -14.19
N GLY A 255 -13.37 11.27 -13.33
CA GLY A 255 -11.97 11.13 -13.72
C GLY A 255 -11.45 9.70 -13.59
N LYS A 256 -10.28 9.41 -14.18
CA LYS A 256 -9.52 8.18 -13.85
C LYS A 256 -8.99 8.32 -12.41
N GLY A 257 -9.71 7.77 -11.44
CA GLY A 257 -9.46 7.91 -10.00
C GLY A 257 -10.79 7.92 -9.19
N VAL A 258 -10.78 8.45 -7.97
CA VAL A 258 -11.98 8.62 -7.10
C VAL A 258 -12.65 9.99 -7.27
N ASN A 259 -12.31 10.69 -8.36
CA ASN A 259 -12.79 12.03 -8.63
C ASN A 259 -14.16 11.93 -9.32
N THR A 260 -15.22 12.00 -8.52
CA THR A 260 -16.60 12.07 -9.01
C THR A 260 -17.26 13.34 -8.48
N LEU A 261 -17.94 14.06 -9.36
CA LEU A 261 -18.77 15.20 -9.00
C LEU A 261 -20.12 15.08 -9.71
N THR A 262 -21.21 15.17 -8.96
CA THR A 262 -22.56 15.14 -9.52
C THR A 262 -23.10 16.56 -9.54
N ILE A 263 -23.59 17.01 -10.70
CA ILE A 263 -24.34 18.28 -10.80
C ILE A 263 -25.62 18.12 -9.99
N ASP A 264 -25.95 19.11 -9.15
CA ASP A 264 -27.17 19.08 -8.32
C ASP A 264 -28.41 18.78 -9.18
N PRO A 265 -29.00 17.57 -9.05
CA PRO A 265 -30.11 17.15 -9.89
C PRO A 265 -31.36 18.04 -9.70
N SER A 266 -31.50 18.67 -8.53
CA SER A 266 -32.63 19.56 -8.25
C SER A 266 -32.60 20.84 -9.09
N LYS A 267 -31.41 21.27 -9.53
CA LYS A 267 -31.23 22.42 -10.41
C LYS A 267 -31.52 22.07 -11.85
N VAL A 268 -31.04 20.90 -12.29
CA VAL A 268 -31.32 20.37 -13.62
C VAL A 268 -32.83 20.20 -13.81
N LEU A 269 -33.53 19.66 -12.81
CA LEU A 269 -34.99 19.48 -12.81
C LEU A 269 -35.77 20.81 -12.91
N LYS A 270 -35.22 21.90 -12.38
CA LYS A 270 -35.86 23.23 -12.33
C LYS A 270 -35.46 24.13 -13.50
N LEU A 271 -34.64 23.65 -14.44
CA LEU A 271 -34.24 24.45 -15.59
C LEU A 271 -35.45 24.77 -16.46
N ARG A 272 -35.67 26.06 -16.68
CA ARG A 272 -36.73 26.57 -17.55
C ARG A 272 -36.28 26.55 -19.00
N PRO A 273 -37.23 26.54 -19.96
CA PRO A 273 -36.88 26.68 -21.35
C PRO A 273 -36.01 27.93 -21.59
N LYS A 274 -35.00 27.79 -22.46
CA LYS A 274 -34.00 28.82 -22.79
C LYS A 274 -33.06 29.23 -21.64
N ALA A 275 -33.10 28.54 -20.51
CA ALA A 275 -32.12 28.72 -19.44
C ALA A 275 -30.80 28.03 -19.80
N GLN A 276 -29.70 28.62 -19.34
CA GLN A 276 -28.36 28.06 -19.44
C GLN A 276 -27.78 27.90 -18.04
N LEU A 277 -27.43 26.67 -17.66
CA LEU A 277 -26.65 26.39 -16.46
C LEU A 277 -25.17 26.31 -16.86
N LEU A 278 -24.38 27.26 -16.37
CA LEU A 278 -22.93 27.23 -16.48
C LEU A 278 -22.38 26.53 -15.24
N TYR A 279 -21.65 25.43 -15.43
CA TYR A 279 -21.09 24.61 -14.36
C TYR A 279 -19.58 24.47 -14.54
N GLY A 280 -18.81 25.26 -13.78
CA GLY A 280 -17.35 25.25 -13.82
C GLY A 280 -16.77 24.35 -12.74
N VAL A 281 -16.09 23.27 -13.14
CA VAL A 281 -15.40 22.37 -12.22
C VAL A 281 -14.05 22.96 -11.84
N VAL A 282 -13.78 23.04 -10.54
CA VAL A 282 -12.53 23.54 -9.98
C VAL A 282 -11.93 22.52 -9.03
N VAL A 283 -10.61 22.50 -8.91
CA VAL A 283 -9.92 21.73 -7.87
C VAL A 283 -9.95 22.55 -6.59
N VAL A 284 -10.60 22.02 -5.54
CA VAL A 284 -10.78 22.73 -4.26
C VAL A 284 -9.70 22.35 -3.27
N GLU A 285 -9.30 21.07 -3.23
CA GLU A 285 -8.24 20.58 -2.34
C GLU A 285 -7.36 19.56 -3.07
N LYS A 286 -6.05 19.67 -2.84
CA LYS A 286 -5.07 18.61 -3.16
C LYS A 286 -4.80 17.84 -1.89
N GLU A 287 -5.46 16.70 -1.70
CA GLU A 287 -5.15 15.84 -0.57
C GLU A 287 -4.05 14.88 -1.02
N VAL A 288 -2.82 15.12 -0.56
CA VAL A 288 -1.81 14.07 -0.58
C VAL A 288 -2.35 12.99 0.34
N ILE A 289 -2.71 11.85 -0.23
CA ILE A 289 -3.05 10.67 0.55
C ILE A 289 -1.75 10.26 1.25
N LYS A 290 -1.52 10.80 2.45
CA LYS A 290 -1.01 9.94 3.50
C LYS A 290 -2.12 8.93 3.69
N GLU A 291 -1.82 7.64 3.56
CA GLU A 291 -2.76 6.56 3.89
C GLU A 291 -3.59 7.02 5.08
N ARG A 292 -4.94 6.99 4.96
CA ARG A 292 -5.82 7.34 6.08
C ARG A 292 -5.22 6.66 7.30
N ALA A 293 -4.82 7.47 8.30
CA ALA A 293 -4.32 6.91 9.54
C ALA A 293 -5.44 6.02 10.08
N LEU A 294 -5.22 4.71 10.01
CA LEU A 294 -6.17 3.73 10.50
C LEU A 294 -6.44 4.05 11.96
N THR A 295 -7.70 3.99 12.39
CA THR A 295 -8.00 4.15 13.82
C THR A 295 -7.34 3.02 14.61
N TYR A 296 -7.23 3.19 15.92
CA TYR A 296 -6.73 2.12 16.79
C TYR A 296 -7.51 0.81 16.58
N GLU A 297 -8.84 0.89 16.47
CA GLU A 297 -9.71 -0.28 16.29
C GLU A 297 -9.45 -0.97 14.95
N GLU A 298 -9.26 -0.19 13.89
CA GLU A 298 -8.92 -0.72 12.56
C GLU A 298 -7.53 -1.38 12.55
N LEU A 299 -6.54 -0.77 13.20
CA LEU A 299 -5.20 -1.34 13.36
C LEU A 299 -5.22 -2.62 14.19
N ALA A 300 -5.97 -2.64 15.30
CA ALA A 300 -6.09 -3.78 16.19
C ALA A 300 -6.80 -4.96 15.49
N ALA A 301 -7.88 -4.68 14.75
CA ALA A 301 -8.59 -5.70 13.97
C ALA A 301 -7.68 -6.29 12.87
N ASN A 302 -6.94 -5.45 12.15
CA ASN A 302 -6.02 -5.89 11.11
C ASN A 302 -4.85 -6.70 11.70
N ALA A 303 -4.23 -6.23 12.78
CA ALA A 303 -3.17 -6.96 13.49
C ALA A 303 -3.66 -8.34 13.94
N LYS A 304 -4.86 -8.40 14.53
CA LYS A 304 -5.48 -9.66 14.96
C LYS A 304 -5.75 -10.61 13.78
N SER A 305 -6.26 -10.11 12.66
CA SER A 305 -6.47 -10.92 11.45
C SER A 305 -5.15 -11.48 10.93
N LEU A 306 -4.11 -10.64 10.82
CA LEU A 306 -2.78 -11.07 10.36
C LEU A 306 -2.16 -12.08 11.32
N TYR A 307 -2.39 -11.95 12.62
CA TYR A 307 -1.93 -12.90 13.62
C TYR A 307 -2.74 -14.21 13.63
N GLN A 308 -3.99 -14.20 13.17
CA GLN A 308 -4.74 -15.44 12.97
C GLN A 308 -4.30 -16.18 11.70
N ASP A 309 -3.89 -15.43 10.67
CA ASP A 309 -3.53 -15.98 9.36
C ASP A 309 -2.05 -16.38 9.23
N TYR A 310 -1.16 -15.94 10.13
CA TYR A 310 0.28 -16.25 10.00
C TYR A 310 0.65 -17.74 9.92
N PRO A 311 -0.07 -18.68 10.58
CA PRO A 311 0.25 -20.10 10.48
C PRO A 311 0.02 -20.67 9.07
N ASN A 312 -0.84 -20.02 8.30
CA ASN A 312 -1.25 -20.41 6.95
C ASN A 312 -0.44 -19.70 5.84
N ASN A 313 0.57 -18.91 6.20
CA ASN A 313 1.36 -18.11 5.26
C ASN A 313 2.83 -18.56 5.22
N THR A 314 3.46 -18.44 4.05
CA THR A 314 4.87 -18.77 3.84
C THR A 314 5.69 -17.63 3.22
N GLU A 315 5.02 -16.54 2.85
CA GLU A 315 5.59 -15.42 2.10
C GLU A 315 6.25 -14.40 3.02
N LEU A 316 7.48 -13.97 2.73
CA LEU A 316 8.17 -12.94 3.51
C LEU A 316 7.35 -11.65 3.62
N ALA A 317 6.78 -11.20 2.49
CA ALA A 317 6.00 -9.96 2.42
C ALA A 317 4.82 -9.93 3.39
N PHE A 318 4.20 -11.09 3.67
CA PHE A 318 3.15 -11.21 4.67
C PHE A 318 3.66 -10.84 6.07
N TYR A 319 4.79 -11.43 6.49
CA TYR A 319 5.39 -11.16 7.79
C TYR A 319 5.92 -9.74 7.92
N GLU A 320 6.40 -9.13 6.82
CA GLU A 320 6.78 -7.71 6.82
C GLU A 320 5.58 -6.79 7.05
N LYS A 321 4.45 -7.08 6.37
CA LYS A 321 3.19 -6.35 6.57
C LYS A 321 2.68 -6.52 8.00
N ALA A 322 2.70 -7.74 8.53
CA ALA A 322 2.25 -8.02 9.90
C ALA A 322 3.07 -7.21 10.92
N LEU A 323 4.40 -7.23 10.83
CA LEU A 323 5.27 -6.44 11.71
C LEU A 323 5.02 -4.95 11.64
N ALA A 324 4.93 -4.38 10.43
CA ALA A 324 4.62 -2.96 10.26
C ALA A 324 3.26 -2.59 10.88
N THR A 325 2.26 -3.47 10.76
CA THR A 325 0.94 -3.26 11.39
C THR A 325 1.05 -3.23 12.91
N TYR A 326 1.80 -4.16 13.51
CA TYR A 326 2.02 -4.18 14.96
C TYR A 326 2.85 -2.99 15.47
N GLU A 327 3.86 -2.56 14.72
CA GLU A 327 4.66 -1.37 15.05
C GLU A 327 3.79 -0.10 15.06
N ASN A 328 2.91 0.04 14.06
CA ASN A 328 1.93 1.12 14.00
C ASN A 328 0.90 1.04 15.15
N LEU A 329 0.43 -0.16 15.49
CA LEU A 329 -0.50 -0.39 16.60
C LEU A 329 0.11 -0.01 17.96
N LEU A 330 1.36 -0.40 18.20
CA LEU A 330 2.11 -0.08 19.43
C LEU A 330 2.45 1.41 19.54
N ALA A 331 2.69 2.07 18.41
CA ALA A 331 2.95 3.50 18.34
C ALA A 331 1.68 4.37 18.39
N HIS A 332 0.50 3.78 18.22
CA HIS A 332 -0.75 4.52 18.19
C HIS A 332 -1.05 5.16 19.56
N LYS A 333 -1.47 6.44 19.55
CA LYS A 333 -1.71 7.23 20.77
C LYS A 333 -2.75 6.58 21.71
N ASP A 334 -3.75 5.94 21.13
CA ASP A 334 -4.87 5.31 21.85
C ASP A 334 -4.61 3.84 22.22
N CYS A 335 -3.37 3.35 22.05
CA CYS A 335 -3.00 1.96 22.38
C CYS A 335 -3.05 1.71 23.90
N PRO A 336 -3.96 0.85 24.39
CA PRO A 336 -4.14 0.56 25.81
C PRO A 336 -2.89 -0.03 26.46
N ASN A 337 -2.49 0.51 27.61
CA ASN A 337 -1.26 0.12 28.29
C ASN A 337 -1.25 -1.34 28.76
N ASP A 338 -2.40 -1.89 29.10
CA ASP A 338 -2.60 -3.27 29.51
C ASP A 338 -2.41 -4.26 28.35
N LEU A 339 -2.70 -3.86 27.10
CA LEU A 339 -2.55 -4.70 25.92
C LEU A 339 -1.18 -4.58 25.23
N ARG A 340 -0.41 -3.52 25.50
CA ARG A 340 0.92 -3.30 24.90
C ARG A 340 1.88 -4.47 25.08
N ALA A 341 1.90 -5.09 26.25
CA ALA A 341 2.77 -6.23 26.52
C ALA A 341 2.41 -7.43 25.62
N GLN A 342 1.12 -7.70 25.45
CA GLN A 342 0.64 -8.75 24.56
C GLN A 342 1.02 -8.46 23.10
N TYR A 343 0.73 -7.25 22.61
CA TYR A 343 1.07 -6.86 21.24
C TYR A 343 2.58 -6.91 20.97
N GLN A 344 3.41 -6.59 21.96
CA GLN A 344 4.86 -6.70 21.83
C GLN A 344 5.30 -8.16 21.70
N ILE A 345 4.73 -9.07 22.49
CA ILE A 345 5.01 -10.52 22.41
C ILE A 345 4.62 -11.06 21.02
N GLU A 346 3.42 -10.73 20.54
CA GLU A 346 2.93 -11.14 19.23
C GLU A 346 3.83 -10.61 18.10
N ARG A 347 4.21 -9.33 18.17
CA ARG A 347 5.15 -8.70 17.24
C ARG A 347 6.52 -9.40 17.25
N ASP A 348 7.07 -9.71 18.42
CA ASP A 348 8.39 -10.33 18.53
C ASP A 348 8.40 -11.78 18.05
N SER A 349 7.30 -12.51 18.23
CA SER A 349 7.08 -13.81 17.61
C SER A 349 7.15 -13.72 16.08
N LEU A 350 6.38 -12.80 15.48
CA LEU A 350 6.40 -12.54 14.04
C LEU A 350 7.78 -12.11 13.53
N ALA A 351 8.55 -11.35 14.34
CA ALA A 351 9.89 -10.91 13.98
C ALA A 351 10.89 -12.07 13.95
N SER A 352 10.78 -13.00 14.89
CA SER A 352 11.55 -14.25 14.91
C SER A 352 11.26 -15.10 13.68
N ILE A 353 9.99 -15.27 13.34
CA ILE A 353 9.55 -16.02 12.15
C ILE A 353 10.09 -15.38 10.88
N LYS A 354 9.85 -14.07 10.68
CA LYS A 354 10.30 -13.30 9.50
C LYS A 354 11.77 -13.54 9.18
N LYS A 355 12.63 -13.57 10.20
CA LYS A 355 14.08 -13.78 10.03
C LYS A 355 14.37 -15.10 9.32
N TRP A 356 13.72 -16.18 9.74
CA TRP A 356 13.93 -17.51 9.15
C TRP A 356 13.26 -17.64 7.79
N VAL A 357 12.09 -17.03 7.58
CA VAL A 357 11.43 -16.96 6.26
C VAL A 357 12.33 -16.26 5.23
N LYS A 358 12.96 -15.14 5.62
CA LYS A 358 13.92 -14.44 4.77
C LYS A 358 15.12 -15.30 4.39
N PHE A 359 15.61 -16.14 5.31
CA PHE A 359 16.72 -17.06 5.01
C PHE A 359 16.29 -18.21 4.11
N HIS A 360 15.08 -18.76 4.32
CA HIS A 360 14.44 -19.73 3.44
C HIS A 360 14.35 -19.20 1.99
N GLU A 361 13.66 -18.07 1.76
CA GLU A 361 13.49 -17.52 0.41
C GLU A 361 14.82 -17.22 -0.29
N LYS A 362 15.80 -16.70 0.45
CA LYS A 362 17.14 -16.44 -0.11
C LYS A 362 17.85 -17.73 -0.50
N ALA A 363 17.75 -18.78 0.33
CA ALA A 363 18.38 -20.06 0.05
C ALA A 363 17.71 -20.75 -1.16
N ASP A 364 16.38 -20.75 -1.22
CA ASP A 364 15.62 -21.29 -2.37
C ASP A 364 15.97 -20.55 -3.67
N ALA A 365 15.99 -19.21 -3.65
CA ALA A 365 16.37 -18.41 -4.82
C ALA A 365 17.78 -18.73 -5.32
N LEU A 366 18.75 -18.87 -4.40
CA LEU A 366 20.12 -19.23 -4.75
C LEU A 366 20.23 -20.67 -5.27
N ALA A 367 19.46 -21.62 -4.72
CA ALA A 367 19.40 -22.99 -5.22
C ALA A 367 18.87 -23.02 -6.66
N LYS A 368 17.71 -22.38 -6.91
CA LYS A 368 17.09 -22.28 -8.24
C LYS A 368 18.00 -21.57 -9.25
N GLN A 369 18.70 -20.51 -8.83
CA GLN A 369 19.64 -19.79 -9.69
C GLN A 369 20.82 -20.69 -10.11
N ASN A 370 21.42 -21.42 -9.17
CA ASN A 370 22.54 -22.31 -9.49
C ASN A 370 22.08 -23.52 -10.32
N GLU A 371 20.91 -24.07 -10.04
CA GLU A 371 20.33 -25.18 -10.80
C GLU A 371 20.08 -24.77 -12.26
N LYS A 372 19.55 -23.57 -12.49
CA LYS A 372 19.36 -23.03 -13.84
C LYS A 372 20.70 -22.78 -14.57
N ALA A 373 21.73 -22.33 -13.84
CA ALA A 373 23.01 -21.95 -14.44
C ALA A 373 23.95 -23.14 -14.68
N LYS A 374 23.91 -24.16 -13.81
CA LYS A 374 24.92 -25.24 -13.75
C LYS A 374 24.32 -26.64 -13.68
N GLY A 375 23.00 -26.75 -13.65
CA GLY A 375 22.29 -28.02 -13.52
C GLY A 375 22.07 -28.45 -12.07
N PHE A 376 21.15 -29.40 -11.89
CA PHE A 376 20.74 -29.90 -10.56
C PHE A 376 21.89 -30.52 -9.76
N GLU A 377 22.87 -31.14 -10.43
CA GLU A 377 23.95 -31.90 -9.76
C GLU A 377 25.05 -31.03 -9.13
N ASP A 378 25.04 -29.72 -9.39
CA ASP A 378 26.07 -28.80 -8.91
C ASP A 378 26.12 -28.74 -7.36
N PRO A 379 27.30 -28.81 -6.73
CA PRO A 379 27.42 -28.79 -5.26
C PRO A 379 26.80 -27.57 -4.57
N ALA A 380 26.72 -26.42 -5.26
CA ALA A 380 26.07 -25.24 -4.71
C ALA A 380 24.55 -25.41 -4.61
N VAL A 381 23.91 -26.14 -5.54
CA VAL A 381 22.48 -26.46 -5.49
C VAL A 381 22.18 -27.27 -4.24
N TYR A 382 22.95 -28.34 -3.98
CA TYR A 382 22.86 -29.10 -2.73
C TYR A 382 23.07 -28.24 -1.48
N LYS A 383 24.13 -27.42 -1.46
CA LYS A 383 24.47 -26.56 -0.32
C LYS A 383 23.31 -25.62 0.03
N PHE A 384 22.70 -24.99 -0.97
CA PHE A 384 21.60 -24.06 -0.75
C PHE A 384 20.29 -24.77 -0.40
N MET A 385 19.93 -25.90 -1.05
CA MET A 385 18.77 -26.71 -0.64
C MET A 385 18.91 -27.23 0.79
N ALA A 386 20.09 -27.71 1.19
CA ALA A 386 20.33 -28.18 2.55
C ALA A 386 20.30 -27.03 3.58
N GLY A 387 20.81 -25.84 3.19
CA GLY A 387 20.66 -24.62 3.97
C GLY A 387 19.22 -24.19 4.14
N ASP A 388 18.45 -24.31 3.07
CA ASP A 388 17.02 -24.03 3.04
C ASP A 388 16.25 -24.95 3.98
N LEU A 389 16.46 -26.27 3.84
CA LEU A 389 15.84 -27.28 4.69
C LEU A 389 16.11 -27.01 6.19
N ARG A 390 17.31 -26.56 6.56
CA ARG A 390 17.61 -26.18 7.96
C ARG A 390 16.79 -25.00 8.43
N CYS A 391 16.57 -24.00 7.58
CA CYS A 391 15.77 -22.83 7.92
C CYS A 391 14.30 -23.23 8.13
N VAL A 392 13.74 -24.00 7.19
CA VAL A 392 12.35 -24.43 7.24
C VAL A 392 12.09 -25.42 8.39
N LYS A 393 13.00 -26.37 8.64
CA LYS A 393 12.89 -27.26 9.82
C LYS A 393 12.90 -26.48 11.13
N ARG A 394 13.73 -25.44 11.23
CA ARG A 394 13.76 -24.61 12.44
C ARG A 394 12.48 -23.79 12.61
N LEU A 395 11.86 -23.33 11.53
CA LEU A 395 10.53 -22.71 11.58
C LEU A 395 9.50 -23.68 12.16
N VAL A 396 9.42 -24.90 11.62
CA VAL A 396 8.45 -25.91 12.10
C VAL A 396 8.75 -26.39 13.53
N GLU A 397 10.03 -26.45 13.93
CA GLU A 397 10.44 -26.85 15.28
C GLU A 397 10.08 -25.79 16.33
N TRP A 398 10.31 -24.51 16.03
CA TRP A 398 10.09 -23.41 16.97
C TRP A 398 8.66 -22.86 16.93
N HIS A 399 7.97 -23.05 15.81
CA HIS A 399 6.60 -22.60 15.54
C HIS A 399 5.77 -23.75 14.94
N PRO A 400 5.48 -24.80 15.72
CA PRO A 400 4.79 -26.01 15.24
C PRO A 400 3.37 -25.75 14.73
N GLU A 401 2.76 -24.62 15.11
CA GLU A 401 1.47 -24.18 14.61
C GLU A 401 1.50 -23.81 13.11
N ILE A 402 2.67 -23.45 12.56
CA ILE A 402 2.83 -23.05 11.15
C ILE A 402 2.93 -24.29 10.26
N THR A 403 1.79 -24.89 9.97
CA THR A 403 1.72 -26.14 9.20
C THR A 403 2.05 -25.98 7.71
N SER A 404 2.00 -24.75 7.19
CA SER A 404 2.23 -24.45 5.76
C SER A 404 3.62 -24.85 5.26
N TYR A 405 4.61 -24.90 6.14
CA TYR A 405 5.98 -25.28 5.80
C TYR A 405 6.20 -26.80 5.71
N ASN A 406 5.26 -27.63 6.18
CA ASN A 406 5.42 -29.10 6.19
C ASN A 406 5.59 -29.68 4.77
N ALA A 407 4.82 -29.18 3.81
CA ALA A 407 4.94 -29.59 2.41
C ALA A 407 6.29 -29.19 1.80
N ILE A 408 6.80 -28.02 2.19
CA ILE A 408 8.11 -27.51 1.75
C ILE A 408 9.23 -28.38 2.31
N VAL A 409 9.17 -28.75 3.61
CA VAL A 409 10.10 -29.71 4.22
C VAL A 409 10.13 -31.03 3.45
N ALA A 410 8.96 -31.64 3.24
CA ALA A 410 8.87 -32.92 2.54
C ALA A 410 9.42 -32.85 1.11
N ASN A 411 9.15 -31.75 0.39
CA ASN A 411 9.69 -31.52 -0.95
C ASN A 411 11.22 -31.40 -0.93
N LEU A 412 11.77 -30.56 -0.03
CA LEU A 412 13.21 -30.36 0.11
C LEU A 412 13.92 -31.65 0.51
N GLU A 413 13.38 -32.42 1.46
CA GLU A 413 13.93 -33.72 1.85
C GLU A 413 13.97 -34.70 0.68
N SER A 414 12.88 -34.78 -0.10
CA SER A 414 12.81 -35.64 -1.30
C SER A 414 13.83 -35.22 -2.36
N ARG A 415 13.96 -33.92 -2.63
CA ARG A 415 14.92 -33.39 -3.61
C ARG A 415 16.36 -33.60 -3.15
N ILE A 416 16.66 -33.30 -1.89
CA ILE A 416 17.98 -33.51 -1.30
C ILE A 416 18.36 -34.98 -1.37
N ALA A 417 17.47 -35.92 -1.04
CA ALA A 417 17.76 -37.35 -1.11
C ALA A 417 18.18 -37.81 -2.52
N LYS A 418 17.58 -37.22 -3.57
CA LYS A 418 17.89 -37.52 -4.98
C LYS A 418 19.18 -36.88 -5.49
N HIS A 419 19.70 -35.87 -4.80
CA HIS A 419 20.89 -35.14 -5.27
C HIS A 419 22.17 -35.99 -5.11
N PRO A 420 23.09 -36.05 -6.10
CA PRO A 420 24.32 -36.87 -6.01
C PRO A 420 25.18 -36.62 -4.76
N ASN A 421 25.34 -35.35 -4.36
CA ASN A 421 26.03 -34.97 -3.11
C ASN A 421 25.33 -35.38 -1.80
N SER A 422 24.10 -35.91 -1.82
CA SER A 422 23.42 -36.43 -0.62
C SER A 422 24.09 -37.68 -0.04
N LYS A 423 24.75 -38.47 -0.91
CA LYS A 423 25.48 -39.69 -0.56
C LYS A 423 26.90 -39.40 -0.08
N LYS A 424 27.42 -38.19 -0.31
CA LYS A 424 28.64 -37.69 0.35
C LYS A 424 28.26 -37.28 1.78
N LYS A 425 28.01 -38.27 2.63
CA LYS A 425 27.85 -38.09 4.08
C LYS A 425 29.23 -37.75 4.65
N VAL A 426 29.71 -36.53 4.40
CA VAL A 426 30.79 -35.96 5.20
C VAL A 426 30.16 -35.67 6.55
N ILE A 427 30.23 -36.66 7.45
CA ILE A 427 30.08 -36.42 8.87
C ILE A 427 31.34 -35.67 9.27
N GLU A 428 31.40 -34.36 9.00
CA GLU A 428 32.27 -33.49 9.76
C GLU A 428 31.71 -33.52 11.18
N LYS A 429 32.24 -34.44 12.00
CA LYS A 429 32.18 -34.31 13.45
C LYS A 429 32.98 -33.05 13.76
N THR A 430 32.32 -31.90 13.73
CA THR A 430 32.86 -30.71 14.37
C THR A 430 32.77 -30.98 15.86
N THR A 431 33.81 -31.60 16.41
CA THR A 431 34.01 -31.65 17.85
C THR A 431 34.36 -30.23 18.26
N ILE A 432 33.34 -29.40 18.52
CA ILE A 432 33.56 -28.10 19.14
C ILE A 432 33.99 -28.41 20.59
N GLN A 433 35.29 -28.50 20.81
CA GLN A 433 35.84 -28.54 22.16
C GLN A 433 35.63 -27.16 22.78
N ARG A 434 34.48 -26.96 23.42
CA ARG A 434 34.28 -25.78 24.24
C ARG A 434 35.03 -25.97 25.54
N GLN A 435 35.88 -25.01 25.89
CA GLN A 435 36.56 -25.03 27.17
C GLN A 435 35.52 -24.89 28.28
N VAL A 436 35.44 -25.89 29.15
CA VAL A 436 34.61 -25.86 30.35
C VAL A 436 35.49 -25.49 31.52
N VAL A 437 35.13 -24.40 32.18
CA VAL A 437 35.80 -23.92 33.39
C VAL A 437 34.89 -24.26 34.57
N SER A 438 35.45 -24.99 35.52
CA SER A 438 34.81 -25.26 36.80
C SER A 438 35.47 -24.42 37.89
N GLY A 439 34.84 -24.28 39.04
CA GLY A 439 35.41 -23.48 40.10
C GLY A 439 34.63 -23.50 41.38
N THR A 440 35.20 -22.89 42.41
CA THR A 440 34.56 -22.68 43.70
C THR A 440 34.55 -21.21 44.06
N VAL A 441 33.50 -20.77 44.75
CA VAL A 441 33.37 -19.43 45.31
C VAL A 441 33.40 -19.56 46.82
N SER A 442 34.24 -18.77 47.47
CA SER A 442 34.34 -18.69 48.93
C SER A 442 34.32 -17.25 49.41
N PHE A 443 33.88 -17.01 50.64
CA PHE A 443 33.81 -15.67 51.22
C PHE A 443 35.07 -15.39 52.05
N LYS A 444 35.77 -14.28 51.78
CA LYS A 444 36.98 -13.86 52.51
C LYS A 444 36.71 -13.47 53.97
N ASN A 445 35.48 -13.04 54.27
CA ASN A 445 35.01 -12.69 55.61
C ASN A 445 33.53 -13.07 55.77
N SER A 446 33.23 -13.95 56.72
CA SER A 446 31.94 -14.64 56.95
C SER A 446 30.75 -13.76 57.36
N LYS A 447 30.85 -12.43 57.25
CA LYS A 447 29.80 -11.48 57.67
C LYS A 447 28.76 -11.19 56.58
N LEU A 448 29.07 -11.37 55.29
CA LEU A 448 28.09 -11.33 54.21
C LEU A 448 27.69 -12.77 53.84
N LYS A 449 26.53 -13.23 54.33
CA LYS A 449 25.95 -14.52 53.93
C LYS A 449 24.91 -14.31 52.83
N ILE A 450 25.36 -13.95 51.63
CA ILE A 450 24.49 -14.04 50.46
C ILE A 450 24.48 -15.51 50.01
N PRO A 451 23.31 -16.14 49.80
CA PRO A 451 23.27 -17.52 49.34
C PRO A 451 24.03 -17.70 48.01
N PHE A 452 24.91 -18.71 47.91
CA PHE A 452 25.73 -18.94 46.71
C PHE A 452 24.90 -19.06 45.43
N ASN A 453 23.71 -19.64 45.50
CA ASN A 453 22.79 -19.78 44.36
C ASN A 453 22.26 -18.46 43.78
N THR A 454 22.49 -17.32 44.45
CA THR A 454 22.17 -15.99 43.92
C THR A 454 23.31 -15.36 43.13
N LEU A 455 24.51 -15.95 43.19
CA LEU A 455 25.69 -15.45 42.52
C LEU A 455 25.70 -15.88 41.04
N LYS A 456 26.13 -14.97 40.18
CA LYS A 456 26.23 -15.17 38.73
C LYS A 456 27.69 -15.12 38.31
N VAL A 457 28.05 -15.95 37.34
CA VAL A 457 29.38 -16.00 36.73
C VAL A 457 29.34 -15.25 35.41
N PHE A 458 30.23 -14.30 35.24
CA PHE A 458 30.35 -13.47 34.04
C PHE A 458 31.68 -13.72 33.34
N ALA A 459 31.69 -13.56 32.02
CA ALA A 459 32.90 -13.52 31.20
C ALA A 459 33.09 -12.13 30.59
N THR A 460 34.33 -11.68 30.47
CA THR A 460 34.67 -10.36 29.90
C THR A 460 36.00 -10.43 29.15
N GLN A 461 36.20 -9.52 28.20
CA GLN A 461 37.46 -9.35 27.46
C GLN A 461 38.50 -8.55 28.26
N GLN A 462 38.07 -7.84 29.29
CA GLN A 462 38.91 -6.91 30.04
C GLN A 462 39.15 -7.41 31.46
N PRO A 463 40.33 -7.15 32.05
CA PRO A 463 40.62 -7.53 33.43
C PRO A 463 39.75 -6.77 34.44
N THR A 464 39.12 -5.65 34.05
CA THR A 464 38.28 -4.86 34.96
C THR A 464 36.88 -5.45 35.10
N ILE A 465 36.43 -5.65 36.34
CA ILE A 465 35.07 -6.10 36.65
C ILE A 465 34.06 -5.00 36.28
N ASN A 466 33.28 -5.24 35.23
CA ASN A 466 32.19 -4.36 34.80
C ASN A 466 31.08 -5.16 34.13
N THR A 467 29.89 -5.19 34.73
CA THR A 467 28.74 -5.96 34.23
C THR A 467 28.14 -5.42 32.93
N LYS A 468 28.41 -4.17 32.52
CA LYS A 468 27.92 -3.60 31.26
C LYS A 468 28.58 -4.22 30.02
N ASN A 469 29.84 -4.62 30.15
CA ASN A 469 30.65 -5.17 29.06
C ASN A 469 30.92 -6.68 29.23
N ALA A 470 30.25 -7.31 30.21
CA ALA A 470 30.43 -8.71 30.52
C ALA A 470 29.22 -9.55 30.10
N ARG A 471 29.48 -10.79 29.69
CA ARG A 471 28.47 -11.77 29.32
C ARG A 471 28.16 -12.66 30.50
N LEU A 472 26.89 -12.80 30.86
CA LEU A 472 26.45 -13.81 31.81
C LEU A 472 26.65 -15.21 31.22
N ILE A 473 27.43 -16.07 31.87
CA ILE A 473 27.77 -17.42 31.37
C ILE A 473 27.33 -18.55 32.30
N GLY A 474 26.85 -18.23 33.51
CA GLY A 474 26.26 -19.22 34.40
C GLY A 474 25.96 -18.67 35.80
N GLY A 475 25.59 -19.58 36.70
CA GLY A 475 25.37 -19.30 38.12
C GLY A 475 26.26 -20.18 38.99
N VAL A 476 26.37 -19.81 40.26
CA VAL A 476 27.03 -20.64 41.29
C VAL A 476 25.97 -21.52 41.95
N ASN A 477 26.30 -22.77 42.23
CA ASN A 477 25.43 -23.72 42.93
C ASN A 477 25.35 -23.39 44.42
N ALA A 478 24.38 -23.99 45.12
CA ALA A 478 24.19 -23.78 46.56
C ALA A 478 25.42 -24.21 47.41
N ASP A 479 26.23 -25.14 46.91
CA ASP A 479 27.47 -25.62 47.52
C ASP A 479 28.70 -24.72 47.22
N GLY A 480 28.51 -23.61 46.51
CA GLY A 480 29.58 -22.69 46.12
C GLY A 480 30.35 -23.11 44.87
N THR A 481 29.98 -24.21 44.20
CA THR A 481 30.64 -24.64 42.95
C THR A 481 30.03 -23.98 41.72
N PHE A 482 30.78 -23.85 40.63
CA PHE A 482 30.23 -23.51 39.32
C PHE A 482 30.89 -24.31 38.21
N LYS A 483 30.18 -24.44 37.09
CA LYS A 483 30.68 -25.06 35.86
C LYS A 483 30.09 -24.31 34.68
N VAL A 484 30.96 -23.62 33.94
CA VAL A 484 30.56 -22.71 32.87
C VAL A 484 31.38 -22.96 31.61
N VAL A 485 30.81 -22.58 30.48
CA VAL A 485 31.46 -22.73 29.17
C VAL A 485 32.08 -21.38 28.81
N LYS A 486 33.41 -21.34 28.65
CA LYS A 486 34.13 -20.13 28.25
C LYS A 486 33.74 -19.75 26.81
N PRO A 487 33.29 -18.53 26.54
CA PRO A 487 33.19 -18.00 25.18
C PRO A 487 34.59 -17.83 24.56
N ASP A 488 34.74 -18.19 23.28
CA ASP A 488 36.03 -18.15 22.58
C ASP A 488 36.65 -16.74 22.55
N ASP A 489 35.82 -15.70 22.64
CA ASP A 489 36.16 -14.28 22.54
C ASP A 489 36.33 -13.56 23.88
N MET A 490 36.37 -14.28 25.01
CA MET A 490 36.41 -13.70 26.36
C MET A 490 37.52 -14.32 27.21
N ASP A 491 38.40 -13.51 27.78
CA ASP A 491 39.64 -13.98 28.42
C ASP A 491 39.61 -13.94 29.95
N TYR A 492 38.54 -13.43 30.56
CA TYR A 492 38.44 -13.30 32.00
C TYR A 492 37.07 -13.73 32.52
N ILE A 493 37.00 -14.19 33.77
CA ILE A 493 35.76 -14.41 34.51
C ILE A 493 35.74 -13.69 35.84
N PHE A 494 34.55 -13.35 36.32
CA PHE A 494 34.32 -12.90 37.68
C PHE A 494 32.94 -13.31 38.17
N VAL A 495 32.71 -13.22 39.48
CA VAL A 495 31.43 -13.53 40.10
C VAL A 495 30.77 -12.27 40.66
N THR A 496 29.44 -12.24 40.71
CA THR A 496 28.68 -11.16 41.36
C THR A 496 29.24 -10.86 42.75
N GLY A 497 29.57 -9.60 43.02
CA GLY A 497 30.04 -9.14 44.33
C GLY A 497 31.54 -9.24 44.56
N GLU A 498 32.28 -9.83 43.61
CA GLU A 498 33.75 -9.82 43.60
C GLU A 498 34.30 -8.39 43.48
N LYS A 499 35.40 -8.10 44.19
CA LYS A 499 36.09 -6.82 44.16
C LYS A 499 37.52 -7.01 43.63
N GLY A 500 37.94 -6.10 42.76
CA GLY A 500 39.27 -6.14 42.15
C GLY A 500 39.19 -6.44 40.66
N ASP A 501 40.18 -7.17 40.17
CA ASP A 501 40.28 -7.57 38.77
C ASP A 501 39.71 -8.98 38.56
N ALA A 502 39.08 -9.18 37.41
CA ALA A 502 38.57 -10.46 36.95
C ALA A 502 39.72 -11.46 36.74
N HIS A 503 39.41 -12.73 36.93
CA HIS A 503 40.34 -13.83 36.80
C HIS A 503 40.61 -14.19 35.34
N TYR A 504 41.86 -14.08 34.90
CA TYR A 504 42.28 -14.49 33.56
C TYR A 504 42.13 -16.00 33.36
N ILE A 505 41.62 -16.40 32.19
CA ILE A 505 41.42 -17.78 31.77
C ILE A 505 42.11 -17.99 30.43
N SER A 506 43.23 -18.71 30.46
CA SER A 506 43.88 -19.19 29.24
C SER A 506 43.20 -20.46 28.73
N SER A 507 43.59 -20.95 27.55
CA SER A 507 43.08 -22.21 26.96
C SER A 507 43.23 -23.45 27.87
N ASP A 508 44.16 -23.42 28.82
CA ASP A 508 44.50 -24.56 29.68
C ASP A 508 43.81 -24.51 31.05
N THR A 509 43.16 -23.39 31.38
CA THR A 509 42.49 -23.19 32.66
C THR A 509 41.23 -24.06 32.76
N LYS A 510 41.25 -25.06 33.65
CA LYS A 510 40.09 -25.95 33.90
C LYS A 510 39.36 -25.64 35.21
N VAL A 511 40.07 -25.05 36.16
CA VAL A 511 39.59 -24.75 37.52
C VAL A 511 39.98 -23.34 37.92
N VAL A 512 39.04 -22.57 38.47
CA VAL A 512 39.29 -21.24 39.05
C VAL A 512 38.63 -21.18 40.43
N ASN A 513 39.38 -20.78 41.45
CA ASN A 513 38.84 -20.56 42.80
C ASN A 513 38.76 -19.07 43.05
N ILE A 514 37.55 -18.59 43.33
CA ILE A 514 37.22 -17.18 43.47
C ILE A 514 36.91 -16.91 44.93
N VAL A 515 37.54 -15.87 45.49
CA VAL A 515 37.34 -15.46 46.87
C VAL A 515 36.76 -14.05 46.87
N ILE A 516 35.52 -13.90 47.34
CA ILE A 516 34.78 -12.63 47.36
C ILE A 516 34.70 -12.00 48.75
#